data_AF-A0A661TKK7-F1
#
_entry.id   AF-A0A661TKK7-F1
#
_cell.length_a   1.000
_cell.length_b   1.000
_cell.length_c   1.000
_cell.angle_alpha   90.00
_cell.angle_beta   90.00
_cell.angle_gamma   90.00
#
_symmetry.space_group_name_H-M   'P 1'
#
loop_
_entity.id
_entity.type
_entity.pdbx_description
1 polymer ?
#
loop_
_entity_poly.entity_id
_entity_poly.type
_entity_poly.pdbx_seq_one_letter_code
_entity_poly.pdbx_strand_id
1 'polypeptide(L)'
;MGKTVVISLGGSIIVPDRIQVAFLKKFKEFILKFLKKDYKFIIVTGGGSTARNYIKAADRVTKINDEDKDWLGIHATRLNAHLLRTIFKKQAYPVVLDNPKKPISPLFTHSGGDCRLF
;
A
#
# COMPACT_ATOMS: atom_id res chain seq x y z
N MET A 1 8.73 -8.88 -23.16
CA MET A 1 7.70 -7.83 -22.96
C MET A 1 7.22 -7.94 -21.51
N GLY A 2 7.62 -7.00 -20.66
CA GLY A 2 7.30 -7.03 -19.23
C GLY A 2 5.79 -6.91 -18.99
N LYS A 3 5.29 -7.56 -17.93
CA LYS A 3 3.86 -7.59 -17.59
C LYS A 3 3.58 -6.70 -16.39
N THR A 4 2.59 -5.81 -16.51
CA THR A 4 2.10 -5.01 -15.38
C THR A 4 0.93 -5.71 -14.72
N VAL A 5 0.99 -5.88 -13.39
CA VAL A 5 -0.06 -6.50 -12.58
C VAL A 5 -0.53 -5.50 -11.52
N VAL A 6 -1.83 -5.26 -11.47
CA VAL A 6 -2.45 -4.44 -10.42
C VAL A 6 -3.01 -5.38 -9.35
N ILE A 7 -2.62 -5.16 -8.10
CA ILE A 7 -3.08 -5.93 -6.95
C ILE A 7 -3.86 -4.99 -6.03
N SER A 8 -5.15 -5.28 -5.83
CA SER A 8 -5.92 -4.69 -4.73
C SER A 8 -5.76 -5.57 -3.50
N LEU A 9 -4.92 -5.13 -2.56
CA LEU A 9 -4.65 -5.83 -1.32
C LEU A 9 -5.54 -5.29 -0.19
N GLY A 10 -6.57 -6.07 0.15
CA GLY A 10 -7.51 -5.70 1.20
C GLY A 10 -6.83 -5.39 2.53
N GLY A 11 -7.17 -4.24 3.13
CA GLY A 11 -6.58 -3.82 4.41
C GLY A 11 -6.84 -4.82 5.54
N SER A 12 -7.95 -5.55 5.51
CA SER A 12 -8.25 -6.62 6.48
C SER A 12 -7.31 -7.83 6.36
N ILE A 13 -6.58 -7.99 5.26
CA ILE A 13 -5.55 -9.03 5.11
C ILE A 13 -4.23 -8.55 5.73
N ILE A 14 -3.93 -7.25 5.60
CA ILE A 14 -2.74 -6.61 6.19
C ILE A 14 -2.92 -6.49 7.71
N VAL A 15 -4.07 -5.97 8.13
CA VAL A 15 -4.46 -5.70 9.51
C VAL A 15 -5.93 -6.12 9.73
N PRO A 16 -6.19 -7.41 10.01
CA PRO A 16 -7.48 -7.89 10.51
C PRO A 16 -7.73 -7.39 11.94
N ASP A 17 -6.84 -7.73 12.88
CA ASP A 17 -6.84 -7.21 14.26
C ASP A 17 -5.45 -6.72 14.67
N ARG A 18 -4.42 -7.47 14.25
CA ARG A 18 -3.00 -7.11 14.36
C ARG A 18 -2.36 -7.22 12.98
N ILE A 19 -1.20 -6.58 12.81
CA ILE A 19 -0.45 -6.66 11.55
C ILE A 19 -0.03 -8.11 11.28
N GLN A 20 -0.42 -8.66 10.13
CA GLN A 20 -0.17 -10.05 9.74
C GLN A 20 1.24 -10.23 9.17
N VAL A 21 2.25 -10.19 10.04
CA VAL A 21 3.68 -10.28 9.64
C VAL A 21 3.99 -11.54 8.84
N ALA A 22 3.40 -12.69 9.19
CA ALA A 22 3.61 -13.94 8.47
C ALA A 22 3.12 -13.87 7.01
N PHE A 23 1.97 -13.22 6.78
CA PHE A 23 1.46 -12.95 5.44
C PHE A 23 2.40 -12.00 4.70
N LEU A 24 2.80 -10.89 5.32
CA LEU A 24 3.67 -9.88 4.70
C LEU A 24 5.03 -10.44 4.26
N LYS A 25 5.61 -11.37 5.03
CA LYS A 25 6.84 -12.09 4.64
C LYS A 25 6.62 -12.93 3.38
N LYS A 26 5.57 -13.77 3.37
CA LYS A 26 5.23 -14.60 2.20
C LYS A 26 4.91 -13.75 0.97
N PHE A 27 4.17 -12.66 1.17
CA PHE A 27 3.82 -11.71 0.12
C PHE A 27 5.06 -11.04 -0.47
N LYS A 28 6.01 -10.62 0.38
CA LYS A 28 7.30 -10.07 -0.06
C LYS A 28 8.06 -11.06 -0.94
N GLU A 29 8.21 -12.30 -0.48
CA GLU A 29 8.89 -13.35 -1.23
C GLU A 29 8.21 -13.63 -2.58
N PHE A 30 6.88 -13.66 -2.59
CA PHE A 30 6.09 -13.84 -3.80
C PHE A 30 6.37 -12.73 -4.82
N ILE A 31 6.23 -11.46 -4.44
CA ILE A 31 6.46 -10.31 -5.34
C ILE A 31 7.89 -10.32 -5.87
N LEU A 32 8.90 -10.52 -5.00
CA LEU A 32 10.30 -10.55 -5.41
C LEU A 32 10.61 -11.65 -6.44
N LYS A 33 9.93 -12.80 -6.39
CA LYS A 33 10.09 -13.87 -7.39
C LYS A 33 9.63 -13.43 -8.78
N PHE A 34 8.56 -12.65 -8.87
CA PHE A 34 8.03 -12.16 -10.15
C PHE A 34 8.77 -10.92 -10.65
N LEU A 35 9.28 -10.07 -9.77
CA LEU A 35 10.11 -8.93 -10.17
C LEU A 35 11.35 -9.37 -10.97
N LYS A 36 11.93 -10.53 -10.64
CA LYS A 36 13.03 -11.15 -11.41
C LYS A 36 12.63 -11.62 -12.82
N LYS A 37 11.33 -11.79 -13.08
CA LYS A 37 10.77 -12.27 -14.35
C LYS A 37 10.18 -11.14 -15.19
N ASP A 38 10.67 -9.92 -15.00
CA ASP A 38 10.21 -8.72 -15.76
C ASP A 38 8.74 -8.33 -15.51
N TYR A 39 8.22 -8.64 -14.31
CA TYR A 39 6.92 -8.12 -13.87
C TYR A 39 7.07 -6.77 -13.19
N LYS A 40 6.07 -5.91 -13.40
CA LYS A 40 5.83 -4.67 -12.67
C LYS A 40 4.56 -4.82 -11.86
N PHE A 41 4.55 -4.32 -10.64
CA PHE A 41 3.39 -4.39 -9.76
C PHE A 41 2.92 -3.00 -9.37
N ILE A 42 1.61 -2.82 -9.35
CA ILE A 42 0.93 -1.68 -8.72
C ILE A 42 0.10 -2.24 -7.57
N ILE A 43 0.41 -1.85 -6.33
CA ILE A 43 -0.29 -2.37 -5.15
C ILE A 43 -1.13 -1.28 -4.51
N VAL A 44 -2.44 -1.45 -4.58
CA VAL A 44 -3.41 -0.62 -3.86
C VAL A 44 -3.75 -1.31 -2.55
N THR A 45 -3.69 -0.61 -1.43
CA THR A 45 -4.07 -1.16 -0.13
C THR A 45 -5.44 -0.67 0.31
N GLY A 46 -6.10 -1.37 1.22
CA GLY A 46 -7.27 -0.86 1.94
C GLY A 46 -6.97 -0.48 3.39
N GLY A 47 -7.93 0.14 4.07
CA GLY A 47 -7.78 0.64 5.45
C GLY A 47 -7.89 -0.41 6.58
N GLY A 48 -8.56 -1.54 6.35
CA GLY A 48 -8.63 -2.66 7.30
C GLY A 48 -9.28 -2.33 8.65
N SER A 49 -8.90 -3.03 9.72
CA SER A 49 -9.37 -2.67 11.06
C SER A 49 -8.79 -1.36 11.57
N THR A 50 -7.62 -0.94 11.10
CA THR A 50 -7.07 0.37 11.44
C THR A 50 -8.08 1.48 11.14
N ALA A 51 -8.64 1.53 9.93
CA ALA A 51 -9.67 2.50 9.57
C ALA A 51 -10.89 2.41 10.51
N ARG A 52 -11.44 1.20 10.67
CA ARG A 52 -12.64 0.97 11.50
C ARG A 52 -12.43 1.36 12.96
N ASN A 53 -11.26 1.05 13.51
CA ASN A 53 -10.93 1.32 14.91
C ASN A 53 -10.77 2.82 15.15
N TYR A 54 -10.14 3.55 14.22
CA TYR A 54 -9.98 5.00 14.33
C TYR A 54 -11.32 5.72 14.18
N ILE A 55 -12.14 5.33 13.20
CA ILE A 55 -13.49 5.87 13.01
C ILE A 55 -14.34 5.65 14.26
N LYS A 56 -14.37 4.41 14.79
CA LYS A 56 -15.11 4.08 16.02
C LYS A 56 -14.60 4.84 17.24
N ALA A 57 -13.29 5.06 17.35
CA ALA A 57 -12.72 5.83 18.45
C ALA A 57 -13.15 7.29 18.38
N ALA A 58 -13.10 7.92 17.20
CA ALA A 58 -13.53 9.29 17.00
C ALA A 58 -15.04 9.46 17.29
N ASP A 59 -15.88 8.57 16.78
CA ASP A 59 -17.33 8.57 16.98
C ASP A 59 -17.75 8.39 18.45
N ARG A 60 -16.91 7.72 19.26
CA ARG A 60 -17.11 7.60 20.71
C ARG A 60 -16.76 8.86 21.50
N VAL A 61 -15.94 9.74 20.93
CA VAL A 61 -15.47 10.97 21.58
C VAL A 61 -16.34 12.16 21.18
N THR A 62 -16.73 12.24 19.91
CA THR A 62 -17.56 13.33 19.39
C THR A 62 -18.36 12.87 18.17
N LYS A 63 -19.42 13.62 17.84
CA LYS A 63 -20.12 13.44 16.57
C LYS A 63 -19.19 13.82 15.43
N ILE A 64 -18.95 12.88 14.52
CA ILE A 64 -18.18 13.08 13.29
C ILE A 64 -19.08 12.92 12.07
N ASN A 65 -18.79 13.67 11.01
CA ASN A 65 -19.54 13.56 9.75
C ASN A 65 -18.94 12.48 8.84
N ASP A 66 -19.53 12.25 7.67
CA ASP A 66 -19.03 11.22 6.74
C ASP A 66 -17.70 11.59 6.09
N GLU A 67 -17.41 12.89 5.91
CA GLU A 67 -16.13 13.38 5.41
C GLU A 67 -14.98 13.05 6.39
N ASP A 68 -15.20 13.24 7.70
CA ASP A 68 -14.23 12.89 8.74
C ASP A 68 -13.93 11.38 8.73
N LYS A 69 -14.97 10.56 8.55
CA LYS A 69 -14.83 9.09 8.45
C LYS A 69 -14.00 8.70 7.23
N ASP A 70 -14.27 9.33 6.08
CA ASP A 70 -13.54 9.09 4.84
C ASP A 70 -12.06 9.46 4.98
N TRP A 71 -11.76 10.61 5.58
CA TRP A 71 -10.37 11.01 5.85
C TRP A 71 -9.64 10.02 6.75
N LEU A 72 -10.25 9.55 7.84
CA LEU A 72 -9.68 8.50 8.69
C LEU A 72 -9.44 7.20 7.92
N GLY A 73 -10.36 6.82 7.03
CA GLY A 73 -10.22 5.68 6.13
C GLY A 73 -9.06 5.82 5.13
N ILE A 74 -8.93 7.00 4.51
CA ILE A 74 -7.85 7.34 3.58
C ILE A 74 -6.50 7.30 4.30
N HIS A 75 -6.41 7.87 5.51
CA HIS A 75 -5.18 7.87 6.30
C HIS A 75 -4.75 6.45 6.69
N ALA A 76 -5.68 5.60 7.13
CA ALA A 76 -5.39 4.20 7.42
C ALA A 76 -4.90 3.45 6.17
N THR A 77 -5.50 3.73 5.01
CA THR A 77 -5.07 3.17 3.73
C THR A 77 -3.65 3.62 3.37
N ARG A 78 -3.34 4.91 3.49
CA ARG A 78 -1.99 5.46 3.26
C ARG A 78 -0.96 4.87 4.21
N LEU A 79 -1.33 4.64 5.48
CA LEU A 79 -0.46 4.00 6.47
C LEU A 79 -0.12 2.56 6.07
N ASN A 80 -1.12 1.78 5.62
CA ASN A 80 -0.90 0.42 5.13
C ASN A 80 -0.03 0.39 3.85
N ALA A 81 -0.25 1.33 2.92
CA ALA A 81 0.61 1.49 1.75
C ALA A 81 2.05 1.84 2.14
N HIS A 82 2.24 2.72 3.12
CA HIS A 82 3.56 3.10 3.62
C HIS A 82 4.29 1.93 4.29
N LEU A 83 3.58 1.09 5.03
CA LEU A 83 4.12 -0.16 5.58
C LEU A 83 4.67 -1.06 4.45
N LEU A 84 3.91 -1.28 3.37
CA LEU A 84 4.38 -2.06 2.23
C LEU A 84 5.58 -1.41 1.54
N ARG A 85 5.53 -0.10 1.26
CA ARG A 85 6.66 0.64 0.69
C ARG A 85 7.92 0.51 1.56
N THR A 86 7.78 0.45 2.88
CA THR A 86 8.90 0.23 3.80
C THR A 86 9.46 -1.19 3.66
N ILE A 87 8.59 -2.21 3.60
CA ILE A 87 8.97 -3.61 3.40
C ILE A 87 9.71 -3.82 2.07
N PHE A 88 9.31 -3.09 1.04
CA PHE A 88 9.88 -3.14 -0.32
C PHE A 88 10.80 -1.95 -0.64
N LYS A 89 11.40 -1.29 0.37
CA LYS A 89 12.19 -0.05 0.22
C LYS A 89 13.21 -0.05 -0.94
N LYS A 90 13.77 -1.20 -1.29
CA LYS A 90 14.77 -1.35 -2.36
C LYS A 90 14.16 -1.45 -3.78
N GLN A 91 12.89 -1.83 -3.89
CA GLN A 91 12.20 -2.11 -5.15
C GLN A 91 11.03 -1.15 -5.43
N ALA A 92 10.50 -0.53 -4.37
CA ALA A 92 9.34 0.34 -4.41
C ALA A 92 9.69 1.75 -4.86
N TYR A 93 8.73 2.41 -5.51
CA TYR A 93 8.77 3.83 -5.74
C TYR A 93 8.93 4.57 -4.39
N PRO A 94 9.77 5.62 -4.33
CA PRO A 94 10.20 6.18 -3.06
C PRO A 94 9.08 6.80 -2.23
N VAL A 95 7.95 7.15 -2.85
CA VAL A 95 6.78 7.77 -2.22
C VAL A 95 5.53 6.95 -2.45
N VAL A 96 4.59 6.98 -1.49
CA VAL A 96 3.25 6.43 -1.69
C VAL A 96 2.51 7.32 -2.69
N LEU A 97 1.92 6.71 -3.71
CA LEU A 97 1.13 7.42 -4.70
C LEU A 97 -0.25 7.72 -4.11
N ASP A 98 -0.55 9.01 -3.95
CA ASP A 98 -1.77 9.52 -3.31
C ASP A 98 -2.66 10.34 -4.26
N ASN A 99 -2.16 10.62 -5.46
CA ASN A 99 -2.87 11.32 -6.53
C ASN A 99 -2.67 10.59 -7.86
N PRO A 100 -3.75 10.09 -8.51
CA PRO A 100 -3.66 9.36 -9.77
C PRO A 100 -3.17 10.21 -10.94
N LYS A 101 -3.29 11.54 -10.87
CA LYS A 101 -2.84 12.47 -11.91
C LYS A 101 -1.39 12.89 -11.74
N LYS A 102 -0.74 12.54 -10.63
CA LYS A 102 0.65 12.92 -10.39
C LYS A 102 1.56 12.15 -11.35
N PRO A 103 2.37 12.83 -12.18
CA PRO A 103 3.25 12.15 -13.09
C PRO A 103 4.29 11.34 -12.31
N ILE A 104 4.48 10.09 -12.71
CA ILE A 104 5.51 9.20 -12.16
C ILE A 104 6.81 9.52 -12.90
N SER A 105 7.86 9.90 -12.17
CA SER A 105 9.13 10.26 -12.78
C SER A 105 9.79 9.02 -13.41
N PRO A 106 10.13 9.04 -14.71
CA PRO A 106 10.82 7.94 -15.39
C PRO A 106 12.28 7.78 -14.94
N LEU A 107 12.85 8.72 -14.16
CA LEU A 107 14.26 8.67 -13.73
C LEU A 107 14.60 7.47 -12.81
N PHE A 108 13.59 6.83 -12.21
CA PHE A 108 13.75 5.63 -11.38
C PHE A 108 13.72 4.31 -12.17
N THR A 109 13.45 4.33 -13.49
CA THR A 109 13.41 3.11 -14.31
C THR A 109 14.75 2.76 -14.97
N HIS A 110 15.77 3.63 -14.90
CA HIS A 110 17.02 3.46 -15.66
C HIS A 110 18.33 3.56 -14.86
N SER A 111 18.29 3.84 -13.55
CA SER A 111 19.48 4.03 -12.71
C SER A 111 19.80 2.81 -11.85
N GLY A 112 20.08 1.65 -12.48
CA GLY A 112 20.71 0.46 -11.84
C GLY A 112 19.93 -0.26 -10.73
N GLY A 113 18.89 0.35 -10.17
CA GLY A 113 17.90 -0.25 -9.28
C GLY A 113 16.54 -0.18 -9.97
N ASP A 114 16.13 -1.29 -10.57
CA ASP A 114 14.93 -1.36 -11.39
C ASP A 114 13.67 -1.18 -10.50
N CYS A 115 13.15 0.05 -10.41
CA CYS A 115 11.94 0.37 -9.66
C CYS A 115 10.72 -0.23 -10.36
N ARG A 116 10.29 -1.39 -9.88
CA ARG A 116 9.24 -2.21 -10.52
C ARG A 116 8.00 -2.39 -9.65
N LEU A 117 7.95 -1.71 -8.51
CA LEU A 117 6.83 -1.76 -7.58
C LEU A 117 6.31 -0.34 -7.29
N PHE A 118 5.02 -0.12 -7.55
CA PHE A 118 4.32 1.16 -7.41
C PHE A 118 3.16 1.02 -6.42
#